data_AF-A0A1G1CIZ6-F1
#
_entry.id   AF-A0A1G1CIZ6-F1
#
_cell.length_a   1.000
_cell.length_b   1.000
_cell.length_c   1.000
_cell.angle_alpha   90.00
_cell.angle_beta   90.00
_cell.angle_gamma   90.00
#
_symmetry.space_group_name_H-M   'P 1'
#
loop_
_entity.id
_entity.type
_entity.pdbx_description
1 polymer ?
#
loop_
_entity_poly.entity_id
_entity_poly.type
_entity_poly.pdbx_seq_one_letter_code
_entity_poly.pdbx_strand_id
1 'polypeptide(L)'
;MSPLEIILMSSNPDFAKVVEKAGSGVFLTKGDMEAWNDMAPGLRGQRVVIVDDKRISLDTIERWLITVGVDEVTPFANASGALEFLQSVAAADLPDVVITDIQMPGMNGIELAKKLRELFPKQ
;
A
#
# COMPACT_ATOMS: atom_id res chain seq x y z
N MET A 1 10.99 14.31 -7.25
CA MET A 1 10.17 13.46 -6.37
C MET A 1 10.11 12.10 -7.04
N SER A 2 10.35 11.02 -6.29
CA SER A 2 10.10 9.65 -6.75
C SER A 2 8.61 9.47 -7.06
N PRO A 3 8.24 8.66 -8.06
CA PRO A 3 6.84 8.35 -8.30
C PRO A 3 6.29 7.51 -7.14
N LEU A 4 5.04 7.78 -6.75
CA LEU A 4 4.35 7.01 -5.71
C LEU A 4 4.27 5.52 -6.09
N GLU A 5 4.84 4.67 -5.25
CA GLU A 5 4.72 3.21 -5.39
C GLU A 5 3.42 2.72 -4.75
N ILE A 6 2.75 1.76 -5.41
CA ILE A 6 1.49 1.19 -4.93
C ILE A 6 1.61 -0.32 -4.94
N ILE A 7 1.41 -0.90 -3.77
CA ILE A 7 1.43 -2.33 -3.50
C ILE A 7 0.02 -2.74 -3.09
N LEU A 8 -0.55 -3.66 -3.86
CA LEU A 8 -1.84 -4.28 -3.58
C LEU A 8 -1.59 -5.59 -2.84
N MET A 9 -2.30 -5.82 -1.74
CA MET A 9 -2.20 -7.06 -0.99
C MET A 9 -3.54 -7.76 -0.84
N SER A 10 -3.53 -9.09 -0.76
CA SER A 10 -4.72 -9.87 -0.43
C SER A 10 -4.34 -11.19 0.22
N SER A 11 -5.26 -11.78 0.97
CA SER A 11 -5.15 -13.19 1.36
C SER A 11 -5.58 -14.15 0.24
N ASN A 12 -6.26 -13.65 -0.80
CA ASN A 12 -6.66 -14.44 -1.95
C ASN A 12 -5.64 -14.26 -3.09
N PRO A 13 -4.85 -15.30 -3.43
CA PRO A 13 -3.81 -15.19 -4.46
C PRO A 13 -4.37 -15.04 -5.88
N ASP A 14 -5.65 -15.33 -6.11
CA ASP A 14 -6.27 -15.19 -7.44
C ASP A 14 -6.28 -13.74 -7.93
N PHE A 15 -6.16 -12.77 -7.02
CA PHE A 15 -6.03 -11.36 -7.38
C PHE A 15 -4.71 -11.03 -8.06
N ALA A 16 -3.67 -11.86 -7.97
CA ALA A 16 -2.39 -11.61 -8.65
C ALA A 16 -2.60 -11.36 -10.15
N LYS A 17 -3.39 -12.21 -10.81
CA LYS A 17 -3.72 -12.09 -12.25
C LYS A 17 -4.57 -10.86 -12.55
N VAL A 18 -5.40 -10.42 -11.59
CA VAL A 18 -6.23 -9.22 -11.73
C VAL A 18 -5.37 -7.97 -11.67
N VAL A 19 -4.45 -7.91 -10.70
CA VAL A 19 -3.53 -6.79 -10.53
C VAL A 19 -2.57 -6.66 -11.71
N GLU A 20 -2.02 -7.78 -12.17
CA GLU A 20 -1.16 -7.85 -13.35
C GLU A 20 -1.86 -7.27 -14.60
N LYS A 21 -3.08 -7.73 -14.88
CA LYS A 21 -3.89 -7.23 -16.01
C LYS A 21 -4.26 -5.76 -15.88
N ALA A 22 -4.45 -5.26 -14.66
CA ALA A 22 -4.81 -3.88 -14.40
C ALA A 22 -3.60 -2.93 -14.45
N GLY A 23 -2.36 -3.44 -14.47
CA GLY A 23 -1.13 -2.63 -14.46
C GLY A 23 -1.04 -1.66 -13.27
N SER A 24 -1.80 -1.91 -12.20
CA SER A 24 -2.11 -0.90 -11.18
C SER A 24 -1.15 -0.89 -9.99
N GLY A 25 -0.22 -1.85 -9.88
CA GLY A 25 0.74 -1.94 -8.78
C GLY A 25 1.48 -3.28 -8.72
N VAL A 26 2.28 -3.45 -7.68
CA VAL A 26 2.85 -4.74 -7.27
C VAL A 26 1.80 -5.51 -6.49
N PHE A 27 1.73 -6.85 -6.60
CA PHE A 27 0.83 -7.68 -5.80
C PHE A 27 1.60 -8.50 -4.77
N LEU A 28 1.10 -8.56 -3.54
CA LEU A 28 1.62 -9.42 -2.49
C LEU A 28 0.51 -10.24 -1.83
N THR A 29 0.82 -11.50 -1.54
CA THR A 29 -0.05 -12.30 -0.67
C THR A 29 0.33 -12.03 0.78
N LYS A 30 -0.66 -11.73 1.63
CA LYS A 30 -0.41 -11.40 3.05
C LYS A 30 0.32 -12.49 3.84
N GLY A 31 0.15 -13.75 3.45
CA GLY A 31 0.82 -14.89 4.09
C GLY A 31 2.16 -15.29 3.49
N ASP A 32 2.61 -14.63 2.42
CA ASP A 32 3.84 -14.98 1.70
C ASP A 32 5.05 -14.25 2.27
N MET A 33 5.49 -14.70 3.45
CA MET A 33 6.58 -14.04 4.19
C MET A 33 7.90 -13.97 3.39
N GLU A 34 8.13 -14.88 2.45
CA GLU A 34 9.30 -14.84 1.57
C GLU A 34 9.23 -13.63 0.65
N ALA A 35 8.10 -13.43 -0.03
CA ALA A 35 7.88 -12.25 -0.88
C ALA A 35 7.96 -10.92 -0.10
N TRP A 36 7.45 -10.88 1.13
CA TRP A 36 7.60 -9.70 2.00
C TRP A 36 9.08 -9.43 2.31
N ASN A 37 9.85 -10.45 2.69
CA ASN A 37 11.26 -10.31 3.04
C ASN A 37 12.13 -9.91 1.83
N ASP A 38 11.82 -10.40 0.63
CA ASP A 38 12.53 -10.01 -0.60
C ASP A 38 12.35 -8.52 -0.93
N MET A 39 11.21 -7.94 -0.56
CA MET A 39 10.92 -6.52 -0.74
C MET A 39 11.53 -5.64 0.36
N ALA A 40 11.79 -6.18 1.56
CA ALA A 40 12.24 -5.43 2.72
C ALA A 40 13.40 -4.44 2.44
N PRO A 41 14.46 -4.78 1.68
CA PRO A 41 15.54 -3.86 1.39
C PRO A 41 15.10 -2.57 0.68
N GLY A 42 14.06 -2.64 -0.16
CA GLY A 42 13.52 -1.49 -0.91
C GLY A 42 12.61 -0.58 -0.10
N LEU A 43 12.19 -1.01 1.10
CA LEU A 43 11.32 -0.22 1.99
C LEU A 43 12.09 0.55 3.07
N ARG A 44 13.38 0.25 3.26
CA ARG A 44 14.19 0.90 4.28
C ARG A 44 14.34 2.40 3.98
N GLY A 45 14.05 3.25 4.97
CA GLY A 45 14.11 4.70 4.84
C GLY A 45 12.93 5.33 4.10
N GLN A 46 11.91 4.54 3.75
CA GLN A 46 10.72 5.04 3.04
C GLN A 46 9.67 5.53 4.03
N ARG A 47 8.75 6.38 3.56
CA ARG A 47 7.48 6.69 4.24
C ARG A 47 6.36 5.86 3.62
N VAL A 48 5.63 5.13 4.45
CA VAL A 48 4.66 4.13 3.99
C VAL A 48 3.27 4.43 4.55
N VAL A 49 2.28 4.50 3.67
CA VAL A 49 0.87 4.43 4.06
C VAL A 49 0.40 2.98 3.96
N ILE A 50 -0.22 2.45 5.01
CA ILE A 50 -0.85 1.13 4.98
C ILE A 50 -2.37 1.24 5.13
N VAL A 51 -3.12 0.48 4.32
CA VAL A 51 -4.58 0.55 4.29
C VAL A 51 -5.17 -0.86 4.34
N ASP A 52 -5.97 -1.13 5.37
CA ASP A 52 -6.58 -2.44 5.61
C ASP A 52 -7.76 -2.29 6.59
N ASP A 53 -8.89 -2.92 6.31
CA ASP A 53 -10.07 -2.87 7.19
C ASP A 53 -9.90 -3.73 8.46
N LYS A 54 -8.92 -4.64 8.47
CA LYS A 54 -8.65 -5.53 9.60
C LYS A 54 -7.53 -4.98 10.45
N ARG A 55 -7.88 -4.58 11.67
CA ARG A 55 -6.92 -4.07 12.66
C ARG A 55 -5.71 -4.98 12.90
N ILE A 56 -5.95 -6.29 12.97
CA ILE A 56 -4.88 -7.29 13.16
C ILE A 56 -3.87 -7.27 12.00
N SER A 57 -4.36 -7.07 10.77
CA SER A 57 -3.52 -6.97 9.58
C SER A 57 -2.66 -5.70 9.63
N LEU A 58 -3.28 -4.55 9.94
CA LEU A 58 -2.57 -3.28 10.15
C LEU A 58 -1.45 -3.43 11.19
N ASP A 59 -1.78 -3.90 12.40
CA ASP A 59 -0.81 -4.02 13.50
C ASP A 59 0.35 -4.97 13.14
N THR A 60 0.07 -6.05 12.38
CA THR A 60 1.09 -7.02 11.96
C THR A 60 2.04 -6.42 10.93
N ILE A 61 1.49 -5.76 9.91
CA ILE A 61 2.28 -5.17 8.83
C ILE A 61 3.06 -3.96 9.33
N GLU A 62 2.45 -3.10 10.15
CA GLU A 62 3.10 -1.95 10.77
C GLU A 62 4.33 -2.37 11.58
N ARG A 63 4.20 -3.39 12.44
CA ARG A 63 5.33 -3.93 13.19
C ARG A 63 6.44 -4.42 12.27
N TRP A 64 6.08 -5.15 11.21
CA TRP A 64 7.05 -5.64 10.24
C TRP A 64 7.76 -4.49 9.52
N LEU A 65 7.03 -3.47 9.06
CA LEU A 65 7.58 -2.27 8.42
C LEU A 65 8.61 -1.56 9.33
N ILE A 66 8.29 -1.42 10.61
CA ILE A 66 9.23 -0.89 11.60
C ILE A 66 10.48 -1.77 11.70
N THR A 67 10.34 -3.09 11.72
CA THR A 67 11.50 -4.00 11.83
C THR A 67 12.45 -3.93 10.62
N VAL A 68 11.93 -3.66 9.43
CA VAL A 68 12.75 -3.54 8.20
C VAL A 68 13.35 -2.14 8.01
N GLY A 69 12.99 -1.20 8.88
CA GLY A 69 13.59 0.14 8.94
C GLY A 69 12.92 1.17 8.04
N VAL A 70 11.60 1.09 7.89
CA VAL A 70 10.76 2.18 7.35
C VAL A 70 10.84 3.39 8.27
N ASP A 71 10.92 4.61 7.72
CA ASP A 71 11.08 5.85 8.50
C ASP A 71 9.75 6.27 9.15
N GLU A 72 8.64 6.13 8.43
CA GLU A 72 7.31 6.49 8.91
C GLU A 72 6.24 5.53 8.38
N VAL A 73 5.32 5.10 9.24
CA VAL A 73 4.16 4.28 8.87
C VAL A 73 2.87 4.98 9.27
N THR A 74 1.98 5.20 8.32
CA THR A 74 0.68 5.85 8.55
C THR A 74 -0.46 4.90 8.22
N PRO A 75 -1.15 4.31 9.23
CA PRO A 75 -2.20 3.33 9.01
C PRO A 75 -3.59 3.93 8.81
N PHE A 76 -4.37 3.34 7.91
CA PHE A 76 -5.79 3.66 7.69
C PHE A 76 -6.67 2.41 7.67
N ALA A 77 -7.83 2.49 8.33
CA ALA A 77 -8.79 1.40 8.39
C ALA A 77 -9.72 1.32 7.17
N ASN A 78 -9.59 2.23 6.19
CA ASN A 78 -10.38 2.24 4.98
C ASN A 78 -9.72 3.10 3.89
N ALA A 79 -10.06 2.82 2.62
CA ALA A 79 -9.52 3.53 1.47
C ALA A 79 -9.91 5.02 1.41
N SER A 80 -11.11 5.39 1.84
CA SER A 80 -11.58 6.78 1.77
C SER A 80 -10.74 7.72 2.64
N GLY A 81 -10.44 7.32 3.88
CA GLY A 81 -9.59 8.09 4.78
C GLY A 81 -8.15 8.19 4.29
N ALA A 82 -7.61 7.12 3.71
CA ALA A 82 -6.29 7.14 3.10
C ALA A 82 -6.24 8.11 1.90
N LEU A 83 -7.27 8.09 1.04
CA LEU A 83 -7.36 8.99 -0.11
C LEU A 83 -7.45 10.47 0.33
N GLU A 84 -8.30 10.78 1.30
CA GLU A 84 -8.45 12.13 1.85
C GLU A 84 -7.13 12.64 2.43
N PHE A 85 -6.43 11.80 3.21
CA PHE A 85 -5.10 12.12 3.72
C PHE A 85 -4.13 12.43 2.58
N LEU A 86 -4.01 11.53 1.60
CA LEU A 86 -3.09 11.69 0.46
C LEU A 86 -3.38 12.93 -0.41
N GLN A 87 -4.63 13.38 -0.46
CA GLN A 87 -5.02 14.62 -1.15
C GLN A 87 -4.70 15.89 -0.36
N SER A 88 -4.62 15.79 0.98
CA SER A 88 -4.43 16.93 1.87
C SER A 88 -2.98 17.20 2.24
N VAL A 89 -2.11 16.18 2.18
CA VAL A 89 -0.68 16.34 2.49
C VAL A 89 0.04 17.15 1.42
N ALA A 90 1.04 17.92 1.84
CA ALA A 90 1.91 18.64 0.92
C ALA A 90 2.76 17.66 0.10
N ALA A 91 3.21 18.08 -1.08
CA ALA A 91 4.03 17.23 -1.95
C ALA A 91 5.35 16.77 -1.29
N ALA A 92 5.89 17.55 -0.35
CA ALA A 92 7.08 17.17 0.43
C ALA A 92 6.78 16.05 1.46
N ASP A 93 5.53 15.92 1.88
CA ASP A 93 5.06 14.99 2.92
C ASP A 93 4.35 13.76 2.33
N LEU A 94 4.31 13.63 1.00
CA LEU A 94 3.77 12.46 0.34
C LEU A 94 4.57 11.21 0.73
N PRO A 95 3.89 10.08 1.01
CA PRO A 95 4.58 8.83 1.22
C PRO A 95 5.27 8.38 -0.07
N ASP A 96 6.27 7.54 0.09
CA ASP A 96 6.95 6.90 -1.04
C ASP A 96 6.17 5.67 -1.51
N VAL A 97 5.47 5.00 -0.58
CA VAL A 97 4.77 3.74 -0.83
C VAL A 97 3.38 3.74 -0.20
N VAL A 98 2.38 3.25 -0.94
CA VAL A 98 1.06 2.87 -0.40
C VAL A 98 0.89 1.36 -0.50
N ILE A 99 0.67 0.69 0.64
CA ILE A 99 0.31 -0.72 0.72
C ILE A 99 -1.18 -0.82 1.06
N THR A 100 -2.00 -1.45 0.22
CA THR A 100 -3.45 -1.48 0.42
C THR A 100 -4.05 -2.86 0.21
N ASP A 101 -4.93 -3.29 1.12
CA ASP A 101 -5.71 -4.50 0.95
C ASP A 101 -6.70 -4.35 -0.20
N ILE A 102 -6.83 -5.39 -1.03
CA ILE A 102 -7.77 -5.39 -2.13
C ILE A 102 -9.21 -5.47 -1.61
N GLN A 103 -9.49 -6.27 -0.60
CA GLN A 103 -10.84 -6.64 -0.20
C GLN A 103 -11.33 -5.82 1.00
N MET A 104 -11.65 -4.56 0.75
CA MET A 104 -12.21 -3.65 1.76
C MET A 104 -13.68 -3.28 1.47
N PRO A 105 -14.50 -3.01 2.50
CA PRO A 105 -15.85 -2.49 2.32
C PRO A 105 -15.84 -1.06 1.76
N GLY A 106 -16.85 -0.74 0.94
CA GLY A 106 -16.95 0.56 0.29
C GLY A 106 -16.01 0.66 -0.91
N MET A 107 -14.90 1.39 -0.77
CA MET A 107 -13.87 1.49 -1.80
C MET A 107 -12.81 0.42 -1.60
N ASN A 108 -12.60 -0.39 -2.64
CA ASN A 108 -11.63 -1.47 -2.59
C ASN A 108 -10.20 -0.99 -2.93
N GLY A 109 -9.18 -1.81 -2.66
CA GLY A 109 -7.78 -1.42 -2.87
C GLY A 109 -7.43 -1.13 -4.33
N ILE A 110 -8.05 -1.81 -5.29
CA ILE A 110 -7.83 -1.58 -6.73
C ILE A 110 -8.41 -0.23 -7.15
N GLU A 111 -9.60 0.13 -6.65
CA GLU A 111 -10.21 1.44 -6.89
C GLU A 111 -9.38 2.57 -6.28
N LEU A 112 -8.87 2.37 -5.06
CA LEU A 112 -7.93 3.30 -4.44
C LEU A 112 -6.67 3.47 -5.30
N ALA A 113 -6.05 2.36 -5.71
CA ALA A 113 -4.84 2.38 -6.53
C ALA A 113 -5.06 3.16 -7.84
N LYS A 114 -6.19 2.95 -8.52
CA LYS A 114 -6.54 3.70 -9.74
C LYS A 114 -6.63 5.19 -9.48
N LYS A 115 -7.35 5.62 -8.44
CA LYS A 115 -7.47 7.04 -8.06
C LYS A 115 -6.11 7.65 -7.73
N LEU A 116 -5.26 6.92 -7.02
CA LEU A 116 -3.90 7.39 -6.70
C LEU A 116 -3.02 7.49 -7.95
N ARG A 117 -3.17 6.63 -8.95
CA ARG A 117 -2.46 6.74 -10.24
C ARG A 117 -2.91 7.96 -11.05
N GLU A 118 -4.19 8.32 -10.98
CA GLU A 118 -4.71 9.53 -11.62
C GLU A 118 -4.18 10.81 -10.93
N LEU A 119 -4.10 10.80 -9.60
CA LEU A 119 -3.59 11.92 -8.80
C LEU A 119 -2.06 12.05 -8.86
N PHE A 120 -1.36 10.92 -8.92
CA PHE A 120 0.11 10.82 -8.91
C PHE A 120 0.61 9.97 -10.09
N PRO A 121 0.58 10.51 -11.32
CA PRO A 121 1.05 9.79 -12.50
C PRO A 121 2.53 9.41 -12.40
N LYS A 122 2.89 8.20 -12.85
CA LYS A 122 4.29 7.84 -13.10
C LYS A 122 4.77 8.70 -14.29
N GLN A 123 5.72 9.60 -14.05
CA GLN A 123 6.40 10.37 -15.11
C GLN A 123 7.30 9.49 -15.95
#